data_AF-A0A925G9H9-F1
#
_entry.id   AF-A0A925G9H9-F1
#
_cell.length_a   1.000
_cell.length_b   1.000
_cell.length_c   1.000
_cell.angle_alpha   90.00
_cell.angle_beta   90.00
_cell.angle_gamma   90.00
#
_symmetry.space_group_name_H-M   'P 1'
#
loop_
_entity.id
_entity.type
_entity.pdbx_description
1 polymer ?
#
loop_
_entity_poly.entity_id
_entity_poly.type
_entity_poly.pdbx_seq_one_letter_code
_entity_poly.pdbx_strand_id
1 'polypeptide(L)' 'MPILKAFRFCFFCWLFLTGSLLYAQFPYNETFTGGTVGANTVFGNSATLMSDILQLTNNSTNQKGHIFIDIPFSSTY' A
#
# COMPACT_ATOMS: atom_id res chain seq x y z
N MET A 1 0.07 42.79 -21.86
CA MET A 1 -0.12 41.32 -21.96
C MET A 1 1.08 40.42 -21.57
N PRO A 2 2.27 40.88 -21.12
CA PRO A 2 3.36 39.96 -20.72
C PRO A 2 3.24 39.45 -19.28
N ILE A 3 2.73 40.27 -18.36
CA ILE A 3 2.63 39.95 -16.92
C ILE A 3 1.69 38.76 -16.66
N LEU A 4 0.54 38.69 -17.35
CA LEU A 4 -0.40 37.58 -17.22
C LEU A 4 0.17 36.26 -17.76
N LYS A 5 1.07 36.31 -18.74
CA LYS A 5 1.75 35.13 -19.29
C LYS A 5 2.82 34.62 -18.31
N ALA A 6 3.58 35.53 -17.71
CA ALA A 6 4.56 35.19 -16.67
C ALA A 6 3.90 34.59 -15.42
N PHE A 7 2.78 35.17 -14.98
CA PHE A 7 2.03 34.64 -13.83
C PHE A 7 1.53 33.21 -14.07
N ARG A 8 0.95 32.94 -15.25
CA ARG A 8 0.49 31.59 -15.61
C ARG A 8 1.66 30.61 -15.68
N PHE A 9 2.79 31.02 -16.24
CA PHE A 9 3.99 30.18 -16.31
C PHE A 9 4.51 29.81 -14.90
N CYS A 10 4.65 30.79 -14.01
CA CYS A 10 5.09 30.55 -12.63
C CYS A 10 4.12 29.64 -11.87
N PHE A 11 2.81 29.82 -12.06
CA PHE A 11 1.80 28.99 -11.43
C PHE A 11 1.90 27.52 -11.87
N PHE A 12 2.09 27.24 -13.17
CA PHE A 12 2.28 25.88 -13.67
C PHE A 12 3.61 25.27 -13.24
N CYS A 13 4.70 26.06 -13.18
CA CYS A 13 5.98 25.59 -12.63
C CYS A 13 5.85 25.21 -11.15
N TRP A 14 5.16 26.03 -10.36
CA TRP A 14 4.92 25.75 -8.94
C TRP A 14 4.06 24.50 -8.75
N LEU A 15 3.01 24.31 -9.56
CA LEU A 15 2.16 23.11 -9.53
C LEU A 15 2.95 21.83 -9.87
N PHE A 16 3.89 21.90 -10.83
CA PHE A 16 4.76 20.78 -11.20
C PHE A 16 5.81 20.46 -10.12
N LEU A 17 6.31 21.48 -9.42
CA LEU A 17 7.29 21.33 -8.35
C LEU A 17 6.68 20.79 -7.04
N THR A 18 5.39 21.03 -6.77
CA THR A 18 4.69 20.53 -5.58
C THR A 18 3.90 19.24 -5.82
N GLY A 19 3.62 18.88 -7.07
CA GLY A 19 2.90 17.65 -7.43
C GLY A 19 3.66 16.35 -7.10
N SER A 20 4.95 16.44 -6.79
CA SER A 20 5.79 15.30 -6.38
C SER A 20 6.02 15.22 -4.86
N LEU A 21 5.13 15.78 -4.03
CA LEU A 21 5.12 15.46 -2.61
C LEU A 21 4.89 13.95 -2.48
N LEU A 22 5.99 13.26 -2.20
CA LEU A 22 6.16 11.82 -2.18
C LEU A 22 5.07 11.19 -1.32
N TYR A 23 4.18 10.44 -1.95
CA TYR A 23 3.37 9.49 -1.22
C TYR A 23 4.35 8.45 -0.68
N ALA A 24 4.52 8.39 0.64
CA ALA A 24 5.17 7.26 1.30
C ALA A 24 4.28 6.03 1.05
N GLN A 25 4.46 5.39 -0.10
CA GLN A 25 3.82 4.13 -0.41
C GLN A 25 4.61 3.05 0.31
N PHE A 26 3.91 2.14 0.99
CA PHE A 26 4.55 0.94 1.51
C PHE A 26 5.26 0.24 0.35
N PRO A 27 6.58 -0.02 0.44
CA PRO A 27 7.36 -0.62 -0.65
C PRO A 27 6.87 -2.04 -0.98
N TYR A 28 6.13 -2.66 -0.07
CA TYR A 28 5.51 -3.95 -0.27
C TYR A 28 4.02 -3.80 -0.60
N ASN A 29 3.66 -4.18 -1.83
CA ASN A 29 2.28 -4.28 -2.31
C ASN A 29 2.05 -5.71 -2.80
N GLU A 30 1.20 -6.45 -2.11
CA GLU A 30 0.89 -7.84 -2.43
C GLU A 30 -0.56 -7.99 -2.86
N THR A 31 -0.76 -8.84 -3.87
CA THR A 31 -2.09 -9.23 -4.34
C THR A 31 -2.39 -10.65 -3.90
N PHE A 32 -3.55 -10.88 -3.29
CA PHE A 32 -4.02 -12.22 -2.91
C PHE A 32 -4.63 -13.03 -4.06
N THR A 33 -4.30 -12.69 -5.31
CA THR A 33 -4.88 -13.32 -6.51
C THR A 33 -4.16 -14.63 -6.84
N GLY A 34 -4.91 -15.64 -7.27
CA GLY A 34 -4.41 -16.94 -7.68
C GLY A 34 -4.23 -17.94 -6.53
N GLY A 35 -4.69 -17.64 -5.30
CA GLY A 35 -4.53 -18.56 -4.17
C GLY A 35 -3.10 -18.65 -3.64
N THR A 36 -2.24 -17.72 -4.01
CA THR A 36 -0.83 -17.70 -3.62
C THR A 36 -0.45 -16.39 -2.95
N VAL A 37 0.54 -16.45 -2.08
CA VAL A 37 1.16 -15.30 -1.42
C VAL A 37 2.66 -15.23 -1.67
N GLY A 38 3.26 -14.08 -1.39
CA GLY A 38 4.69 -13.91 -1.32
C GLY A 38 5.34 -14.76 -0.23
N ALA A 39 6.63 -15.05 -0.40
CA ALA A 39 7.39 -15.88 0.54
C ALA A 39 7.53 -15.27 1.95
N ASN A 40 7.38 -13.95 2.06
CA ASN A 40 7.50 -13.23 3.33
C ASN A 40 6.13 -13.02 4.01
N THR A 41 5.06 -13.57 3.45
CA THR A 41 3.71 -13.39 3.96
C THR A 41 3.40 -14.48 4.97
N VAL A 42 3.27 -14.08 6.22
CA VAL A 42 3.07 -14.99 7.34
C VAL A 42 1.63 -14.94 7.80
N PHE A 43 0.96 -16.09 7.74
CA PHE A 43 -0.37 -16.29 8.31
C PHE A 43 -0.24 -16.79 9.74
N GLY A 44 -1.13 -16.31 10.60
CA GLY A 44 -1.22 -16.76 11.98
C GLY A 44 -2.64 -17.03 12.43
N ASN A 45 -2.75 -17.99 13.36
CA ASN A 45 -4.02 -18.49 13.91
C ASN A 45 -4.98 -18.97 12.80
N SER A 46 -6.20 -18.44 12.73
CA SER A 46 -7.25 -18.88 11.80
C SER A 46 -7.17 -18.23 10.42
N ALA A 47 -6.15 -17.40 10.17
CA ALA A 47 -6.00 -16.71 8.90
C ALA A 47 -5.59 -17.68 7.79
N THR A 48 -6.31 -17.64 6.67
CA THR A 48 -6.06 -18.47 5.49
C THR A 48 -6.30 -17.68 4.21
N LEU A 49 -5.73 -18.15 3.10
CA LEU A 49 -6.07 -17.68 1.76
C LEU A 49 -6.96 -18.73 1.09
N MET A 50 -8.19 -18.34 0.77
CA MET A 50 -9.17 -19.18 0.08
C MET A 50 -9.38 -18.66 -1.33
N SER A 51 -8.70 -19.27 -2.31
CA SER A 51 -8.64 -18.76 -3.68
C SER A 51 -8.17 -17.30 -3.67
N ASP A 52 -9.02 -16.34 -4.02
CA ASP A 52 -8.65 -14.91 -4.05
C ASP A 52 -9.06 -14.14 -2.80
N ILE A 53 -9.51 -14.84 -1.74
CA ILE A 53 -10.07 -14.23 -0.54
C ILE A 53 -9.17 -14.51 0.66
N LEU A 54 -8.59 -13.44 1.20
CA LEU A 54 -7.98 -13.46 2.53
C LEU A 54 -9.08 -13.60 3.59
N GLN A 55 -9.17 -14.78 4.21
CA GLN A 55 -10.08 -15.05 5.31
C GLN A 55 -9.31 -15.00 6.63
N LEU A 56 -9.61 -14.02 7.50
CA LEU A 56 -8.99 -13.94 8.83
C LEU A 56 -9.63 -14.92 9.84
N THR A 57 -10.92 -15.23 9.69
CA THR A 57 -11.64 -16.12 10.59
C THR A 57 -12.66 -16.97 9.83
N ASN A 58 -12.93 -18.18 10.32
CA ASN A 58 -13.76 -19.19 9.65
C ASN A 58 -15.19 -19.30 10.22
N ASN A 59 -15.78 -18.18 10.65
CA ASN A 59 -17.14 -18.10 11.22
C ASN A 59 -17.40 -19.03 12.43
N SER A 60 -16.34 -19.50 13.09
CA SER A 60 -16.43 -20.19 14.38
C SER A 60 -16.45 -19.17 15.53
N THR A 61 -16.86 -19.61 16.72
CA THR A 61 -16.81 -18.76 17.93
C THR A 61 -15.36 -18.50 18.38
N ASN A 62 -15.12 -17.29 18.91
CA ASN A 62 -13.86 -16.87 19.55
C ASN A 62 -12.59 -17.01 18.69
N GLN A 63 -12.69 -16.77 17.38
CA GLN A 63 -11.55 -16.86 16.46
C GLN A 63 -10.73 -15.58 16.43
N LYS A 64 -9.43 -15.74 16.19
CA LYS A 64 -8.50 -14.66 15.86
C LYS A 64 -7.70 -15.09 14.64
N GLY A 65 -7.44 -14.18 13.72
CA GLY A 65 -6.51 -14.39 12.62
C GLY A 65 -5.70 -13.14 12.41
N HIS A 66 -4.46 -13.32 11.99
CA HIS A 66 -3.59 -12.21 11.60
C HIS A 66 -2.73 -12.63 10.42
N ILE A 67 -2.30 -11.62 9.69
CA ILE A 67 -1.34 -11.73 8.60
C ILE A 67 -0.35 -10.59 8.73
N PHE A 68 0.92 -10.86 8.46
CA PHE A 68 1.94 -9.84 8.42
C PHE A 68 2.99 -10.18 7.36
N ILE A 69 3.72 -9.15 6.95
CA ILE A 69 4.82 -9.27 6.01
C ILE A 69 6.11 -9.25 6.83
N ASP A 70 6.85 -10.36 6.83
CA ASP A 70 8.12 -10.50 7.54
C ASP A 70 9.26 -9.85 6.75
N ILE A 71 9.11 -8.55 6.50
CA ILE A 71 10.13 -7.69 5.93
C ILE A 71 10.33 -6.54 6.91
N PRO A 72 11.55 -6.34 7.43
CA PRO A 72 11.85 -5.20 8.30
C PRO A 72 11.50 -3.89 7.61
N PHE A 73 10.66 -3.08 8.24
CA PHE A 73 10.42 -1.73 7.76
C PHE A 73 11.64 -0.86 8.02
N SER A 74 12.15 -0.21 6.98
CA SER A 74 13.24 0.76 7.14
C SER A 74 12.70 2.00 7.85
N SER A 75 13.30 2.41 8.96
CA SER A 75 12.87 3.60 9.72
C SER A 75 13.25 4.94 9.06
N THR A 76 13.84 4.92 7.86
CA THR A 76 14.33 6.11 7.16
C THR A 76 13.36 6.72 6.14
N TYR A 77 12.09 6.32 6.14
CA TYR A 77 11.03 6.94 5.32
C TYR A 77 10.42 8.17 5.98
#